data_AF-A0A924LS51-F1
#
_entry.id   AF-A0A924LS51-F1
#
_cell.length_a   1.000
_cell.length_b   1.000
_cell.length_c   1.000
_cell.angle_alpha   90.00
_cell.angle_beta   90.00
_cell.angle_gamma   90.00
#
_symmetry.space_group_name_H-M   'P 1'
#
loop_
_entity.id
_entity.type
_entity.pdbx_description
1 polymer ?
#
loop_
_entity_poly.entity_id
_entity_poly.type
_entity_poly.pdbx_seq_one_letter_code
_entity_poly.pdbx_strand_id
1 'polypeptide(L)'
;MKELTQEQMLLELEPVVERELERHLKVAKEWFPHEYVPWSQGRNYDGIFEGEPWTQEQSAMSPTARTALVVNLLTEDNLPSYHREISSTFGRDGAWGTWVDRWTAEEGRHGIAIRDYLLVTRAVDPVQLERERMIHMGGGFDQDYDEMLRSVAYVSFQELATRISHRNTGKFTQDPYCEQMLARIAQDENLHMVFYRNLMGAALDVAPTQTLQAIRDVVTNFQMPGHTIQDFGRR
;
A
#
# COMPACT_ATOMS: atom_id res chain seq x y z
N MET A 1 -9.87 20.03 27.77
CA MET A 1 -10.95 19.33 27.06
C MET A 1 -11.04 17.92 27.59
N LYS A 2 -12.23 17.32 27.59
CA LYS A 2 -12.43 15.94 28.03
C LYS A 2 -11.83 14.99 26.99
N GLU A 3 -11.11 13.97 27.42
CA GLU A 3 -10.65 12.91 26.52
C GLU A 3 -11.85 12.10 26.00
N LEU A 4 -11.88 11.89 24.69
CA LEU A 4 -12.90 11.05 24.04
C LEU A 4 -12.44 9.59 24.06
N THR A 5 -13.39 8.67 24.22
CA THR A 5 -13.15 7.24 23.99
C THR A 5 -12.98 6.97 22.49
N GLN A 6 -12.46 5.79 22.12
CA GLN A 6 -12.35 5.39 20.71
C GLN A 6 -13.69 5.44 19.98
N GLU A 7 -14.73 4.87 20.58
CA GLU A 7 -16.10 4.88 20.04
C GLU A 7 -16.62 6.31 19.84
N GLN A 8 -16.41 7.20 20.82
CA GLN A 8 -16.81 8.60 20.70
C GLN A 8 -16.06 9.31 19.58
N MET A 9 -14.77 9.03 19.41
CA MET A 9 -13.97 9.63 18.34
C MET A 9 -14.40 9.12 16.96
N LEU A 10 -14.69 7.82 16.82
CA LEU A 10 -15.20 7.24 15.57
C LEU A 10 -16.54 7.89 15.17
N LEU A 11 -17.45 8.06 16.12
CA LEU A 11 -18.75 8.72 15.89
C LEU A 11 -18.58 10.20 15.54
N GLU A 12 -17.71 10.92 16.23
CA GLU A 12 -17.48 12.36 16.00
C GLU A 12 -16.83 12.64 14.64
N LEU A 13 -15.98 11.72 14.17
CA LEU A 13 -15.28 11.85 12.88
C LEU A 13 -16.05 11.25 11.70
N GLU A 14 -17.10 10.46 11.92
CA GLU A 14 -17.90 9.84 10.86
C GLU A 14 -18.38 10.84 9.78
N PRO A 15 -18.89 12.04 10.12
CA PRO A 15 -19.30 13.03 9.09
C PRO A 15 -18.12 13.57 8.27
N VAL A 16 -16.91 13.56 8.83
CA VAL A 16 -15.68 13.92 8.10
C VAL A 16 -15.30 12.82 7.13
N VAL A 17 -15.38 11.56 7.57
CA VAL A 17 -15.12 10.38 6.75
C VAL A 17 -16.08 10.33 5.56
N GLU A 18 -17.38 10.55 5.79
CA GLU A 18 -18.38 10.62 4.71
C GLU A 18 -18.03 11.70 3.68
N ARG A 19 -17.72 12.91 4.15
CA ARG A 19 -17.34 14.03 3.27
C ARG A 19 -16.05 13.74 2.49
N GLU A 20 -15.03 13.17 3.14
CA GLU A 20 -13.76 12.85 2.50
C GLU A 20 -13.89 11.67 1.53
N LEU A 21 -14.78 10.72 1.82
CA LEU A 21 -15.13 9.62 0.91
C LEU A 21 -15.77 10.17 -0.35
N GLU A 22 -16.77 11.06 -0.22
CA GLU A 22 -17.36 11.73 -1.38
C GLU A 22 -16.33 12.53 -2.17
N ARG A 23 -15.44 13.26 -1.49
CA ARG A 23 -14.36 14.00 -2.13
C ARG A 23 -13.46 13.06 -2.91
N HIS A 24 -13.05 11.95 -2.30
CA HIS A 24 -12.20 10.93 -2.92
C HIS A 24 -12.86 10.38 -4.18
N LEU A 25 -14.10 9.90 -4.09
CA LEU A 25 -14.84 9.33 -5.22
C LEU A 25 -15.02 10.32 -6.38
N LYS A 26 -15.14 11.63 -6.10
CA LYS A 26 -15.24 12.68 -7.14
C LYS A 26 -13.92 12.92 -7.90
N VAL A 27 -12.77 12.68 -7.28
CA VAL A 27 -11.45 12.96 -7.86
C VAL A 27 -10.69 11.73 -8.31
N ALA A 28 -10.99 10.57 -7.72
CA ALA A 28 -10.39 9.29 -8.07
C ALA A 28 -10.73 8.97 -9.53
N LYS A 29 -9.68 8.71 -10.31
CA LYS A 29 -9.81 8.29 -11.70
C LYS A 29 -9.65 6.78 -11.75
N GLU A 30 -10.62 6.11 -12.36
CA GLU A 30 -10.52 4.68 -12.61
C GLU A 30 -9.32 4.39 -13.52
N TRP A 31 -8.70 3.23 -13.26
CA TRP A 31 -7.63 2.66 -14.04
C TRP A 31 -7.63 1.16 -13.80
N PHE A 32 -7.10 0.40 -14.75
CA PHE A 32 -7.08 -1.05 -14.68
C PHE A 32 -5.64 -1.57 -14.76
N PRO A 33 -5.23 -2.53 -13.89
CA PRO A 33 -3.88 -3.08 -13.89
C PRO A 33 -3.39 -3.55 -15.28
N HIS A 34 -4.27 -4.18 -16.06
CA HIS A 34 -3.92 -4.72 -17.37
C HIS A 34 -3.53 -3.65 -18.41
N GLU A 35 -3.85 -2.37 -18.19
CA GLU A 35 -3.45 -1.29 -19.09
C GLU A 35 -1.98 -0.88 -18.90
N TYR A 36 -1.35 -1.28 -17.80
CA TYR A 36 0.00 -0.86 -17.40
C TYR A 36 1.06 -1.97 -17.52
N VAL A 37 0.71 -3.07 -18.20
CA VAL A 37 1.57 -4.24 -18.37
C VAL A 37 1.87 -4.44 -19.86
N PRO A 38 3.15 -4.57 -20.27
CA PRO A 38 3.51 -4.75 -21.67
C PRO A 38 3.30 -6.20 -22.12
N TRP A 39 2.05 -6.64 -22.22
CA TRP A 39 1.65 -8.03 -22.47
C TRP A 39 2.32 -8.71 -23.67
N SER A 40 2.73 -7.93 -24.69
CA SER A 40 3.47 -8.44 -25.85
C SER A 40 4.83 -9.04 -25.51
N GLN A 41 5.38 -8.77 -24.31
CA GLN A 41 6.61 -9.37 -23.81
C GLN A 41 6.38 -10.73 -23.13
N GLY A 42 5.13 -11.03 -22.78
CA GLY A 42 4.74 -12.24 -22.06
C GLY A 42 4.94 -13.49 -22.91
N ARG A 43 5.53 -14.51 -22.29
CA ARG A 43 5.72 -15.85 -22.87
C ARG A 43 5.80 -16.89 -21.77
N ASN A 44 5.36 -18.11 -22.06
CA ASN A 44 5.32 -19.21 -21.09
C ASN A 44 6.68 -19.40 -20.41
N TYR A 45 6.68 -19.51 -19.08
CA TYR A 45 7.81 -20.04 -18.31
C TYR A 45 7.91 -21.56 -18.49
N ASP A 46 9.04 -22.14 -18.08
CA ASP A 46 9.15 -23.58 -17.96
C ASP A 46 8.10 -24.14 -16.98
N GLY A 47 7.68 -25.39 -17.19
CA GLY A 47 6.64 -26.03 -16.39
C GLY A 47 5.46 -26.50 -17.25
N ILE A 48 4.23 -26.26 -16.76
CA ILE A 48 2.99 -26.89 -17.26
C ILE A 48 2.75 -26.66 -18.76
N PHE A 49 3.04 -25.45 -19.25
CA PHE A 49 2.82 -25.07 -20.65
C PHE A 49 4.12 -25.05 -21.48
N GLU A 50 5.14 -25.79 -21.04
CA GLU A 50 6.37 -26.08 -21.78
C GLU A 50 7.07 -24.85 -22.38
N GLY A 51 7.29 -23.83 -21.55
CA GLY A 51 7.97 -22.59 -21.96
C GLY A 51 9.47 -22.57 -21.72
N GLU A 52 10.02 -21.36 -21.75
CA GLU A 52 11.45 -21.11 -21.54
C GLU A 52 11.72 -20.82 -20.06
N PRO A 53 12.72 -21.47 -19.43
CA PRO A 53 13.08 -21.16 -18.04
C PRO A 53 13.51 -19.71 -17.88
N TRP A 54 13.33 -19.19 -16.67
CA TRP A 54 13.87 -17.87 -16.34
C TRP A 54 15.40 -17.92 -16.22
N THR A 55 16.08 -16.92 -16.75
CA THR A 55 17.50 -16.66 -16.48
C THR A 55 17.71 -15.20 -16.15
N GLN A 56 18.79 -14.90 -15.44
CA GLN A 56 19.09 -13.55 -14.97
C GLN A 56 19.24 -12.54 -16.12
N GLU A 57 19.73 -12.99 -17.28
CA GLU A 57 19.97 -12.17 -18.47
C GLU A 57 18.67 -11.70 -19.15
N GLN A 58 17.54 -12.35 -18.85
CA GLN A 58 16.22 -11.94 -19.36
C GLN A 58 15.71 -10.66 -18.68
N SER A 59 16.24 -10.32 -17.49
CA SER A 59 15.87 -9.11 -16.78
C SER A 59 16.67 -7.91 -17.30
N ALA A 60 15.98 -6.92 -17.85
CA ALA A 60 16.58 -5.65 -18.28
C ALA A 60 16.93 -4.70 -17.11
N MET A 61 16.56 -5.05 -15.88
CA MET A 61 16.69 -4.17 -14.72
C MET A 61 17.98 -4.37 -13.95
N SER A 62 18.45 -3.30 -13.31
CA SER A 62 19.53 -3.40 -12.33
C SER A 62 19.10 -4.24 -11.12
N PRO A 63 20.04 -4.91 -10.42
CA PRO A 63 19.72 -5.66 -9.20
C PRO A 63 18.97 -4.82 -8.17
N THR A 64 19.39 -3.57 -7.96
CA THR A 64 18.73 -2.65 -7.01
C THR A 64 17.30 -2.30 -7.42
N ALA A 65 17.03 -2.09 -8.72
CA ALA A 65 15.68 -1.82 -9.21
C ALA A 65 14.76 -3.02 -8.99
N ARG A 66 15.26 -4.24 -9.23
CA ARG A 66 14.52 -5.48 -8.94
C ARG A 66 14.19 -5.60 -7.47
N THR A 67 15.19 -5.42 -6.59
CA THR A 67 14.96 -5.49 -5.14
C THR A 67 13.91 -4.49 -4.69
N ALA A 68 13.99 -3.24 -5.15
CA ALA A 68 13.02 -2.21 -4.80
C ALA A 68 11.59 -2.56 -5.26
N LEU A 69 11.44 -3.09 -6.48
CA LEU A 69 10.13 -3.55 -6.98
C LEU A 69 9.58 -4.74 -6.20
N VAL A 70 10.43 -5.71 -5.84
CA VAL A 70 10.01 -6.85 -5.03
C VAL A 70 9.59 -6.38 -3.64
N VAL A 71 10.32 -5.46 -3.01
CA VAL A 71 9.94 -4.89 -1.71
C VAL A 71 8.61 -4.14 -1.79
N ASN A 72 8.41 -3.33 -2.84
CA ASN A 72 7.13 -2.67 -3.08
C ASN A 72 6.01 -3.70 -3.24
N LEU A 73 6.18 -4.71 -4.10
CA LEU A 73 5.18 -5.76 -4.29
C LEU A 73 4.86 -6.52 -3.00
N LEU A 74 5.86 -6.95 -2.24
CA LEU A 74 5.64 -7.67 -0.98
C LEU A 74 4.87 -6.81 0.02
N THR A 75 5.15 -5.51 0.06
CA THR A 75 4.39 -4.57 0.86
C THR A 75 2.92 -4.55 0.40
N GLU A 76 2.65 -4.36 -0.89
CA GLU A 76 1.28 -4.37 -1.43
C GLU A 76 0.54 -5.70 -1.20
N ASP A 77 1.22 -6.84 -1.39
CA ASP A 77 0.62 -8.18 -1.28
C ASP A 77 0.15 -8.52 0.13
N ASN A 78 0.69 -7.85 1.17
CA ASN A 78 0.26 -8.06 2.56
C ASN A 78 -1.04 -7.31 2.90
N LEU A 79 -1.73 -6.76 1.90
CA LEU A 79 -3.06 -6.15 2.00
C LEU A 79 -4.08 -6.96 2.84
N PRO A 80 -4.14 -8.31 2.80
CA PRO A 80 -5.05 -9.05 3.68
C PRO A 80 -4.84 -8.75 5.18
N SER A 81 -3.58 -8.57 5.59
CA SER A 81 -3.23 -8.18 6.96
C SER A 81 -3.63 -6.73 7.23
N TYR A 82 -3.34 -5.82 6.29
CA TYR A 82 -3.68 -4.39 6.46
C TYR A 82 -5.19 -4.17 6.54
N HIS A 83 -5.97 -4.85 5.70
CA HIS A 83 -7.43 -4.84 5.76
C HIS A 83 -7.94 -5.33 7.11
N ARG A 84 -7.36 -6.40 7.66
CA ARG A 84 -7.73 -6.93 8.98
C ARG A 84 -7.48 -5.88 10.08
N GLU A 85 -6.31 -5.26 10.12
CA GLU A 85 -5.97 -4.25 11.14
C GLU A 85 -6.91 -3.04 11.05
N ILE A 86 -7.10 -2.50 9.84
CA ILE A 86 -7.91 -1.31 9.60
C ILE A 86 -9.39 -1.57 9.87
N SER A 87 -9.94 -2.70 9.40
CA SER A 87 -11.35 -3.06 9.63
C SER A 87 -11.65 -3.36 11.11
N SER A 88 -10.69 -3.95 11.83
CA SER A 88 -10.81 -4.16 13.28
C SER A 88 -10.81 -2.84 14.06
N THR A 89 -10.10 -1.83 13.54
CA THR A 89 -9.99 -0.52 14.20
C THR A 89 -11.16 0.40 13.90
N PHE A 90 -11.61 0.50 12.65
CA PHE A 90 -12.64 1.46 12.22
C PHE A 90 -14.05 0.87 12.18
N GLY A 91 -14.17 -0.46 12.23
CA GLY A 91 -15.42 -1.16 12.02
C GLY A 91 -15.79 -1.31 10.54
N ARG A 92 -16.95 -1.89 10.29
CA ARG A 92 -17.43 -2.25 8.94
C ARG A 92 -18.74 -1.57 8.54
N ASP A 93 -19.27 -0.70 9.40
CA ASP A 93 -20.53 -0.01 9.18
C ASP A 93 -20.28 1.43 8.74
N GLY A 94 -21.30 2.05 8.13
CA GLY A 94 -21.30 3.47 7.80
C GLY A 94 -20.24 3.91 6.78
N ALA A 95 -19.82 5.16 6.88
CA ALA A 95 -18.81 5.78 6.04
C ALA A 95 -17.43 5.16 6.30
N TRP A 96 -17.10 4.81 7.56
CA TRP A 96 -15.88 4.06 7.89
C TRP A 96 -15.79 2.75 7.11
N GLY A 97 -16.80 1.88 7.22
CA GLY A 97 -16.80 0.60 6.52
C GLY A 97 -16.73 0.76 5.00
N THR A 98 -17.47 1.73 4.46
CA THR A 98 -17.46 2.03 3.02
C THR A 98 -16.08 2.51 2.55
N TRP A 99 -15.39 3.33 3.35
CA TRP A 99 -14.02 3.75 3.04
C TRP A 99 -13.04 2.57 3.09
N VAL A 100 -13.09 1.74 4.13
CA VAL A 100 -12.21 0.58 4.27
C VAL A 100 -12.35 -0.37 3.07
N ASP A 101 -13.58 -0.69 2.68
CA ASP A 101 -13.84 -1.56 1.53
C ASP A 101 -13.34 -0.91 0.23
N ARG A 102 -13.57 0.40 0.05
CA ARG A 102 -13.10 1.13 -1.13
C ARG A 102 -11.58 1.18 -1.21
N TRP A 103 -10.91 1.61 -0.15
CA TRP A 103 -9.45 1.67 -0.05
C TRP A 103 -8.84 0.29 -0.34
N THR A 104 -9.36 -0.77 0.29
CA THR A 104 -8.87 -2.14 0.09
C THR A 104 -8.99 -2.58 -1.38
N ALA A 105 -10.11 -2.25 -2.04
CA ALA A 105 -10.28 -2.59 -3.45
C ALA A 105 -9.33 -1.79 -4.36
N GLU A 106 -9.01 -0.55 -4.00
CA GLU A 106 -8.04 0.26 -4.74
C GLU A 106 -6.61 -0.28 -4.56
N GLU A 107 -6.19 -0.56 -3.32
CA GLU A 107 -4.90 -1.17 -2.97
C GLU A 107 -4.66 -2.52 -3.66
N GLY A 108 -5.70 -3.35 -3.76
CA GLY A 108 -5.59 -4.65 -4.41
C GLY A 108 -5.09 -4.57 -5.85
N ARG A 109 -5.34 -3.44 -6.55
CA ARG A 109 -4.84 -3.21 -7.91
C ARG A 109 -3.33 -2.97 -7.94
N HIS A 110 -2.74 -2.44 -6.87
CA HIS A 110 -1.31 -2.12 -6.81
C HIS A 110 -0.47 -3.39 -6.91
N GLY A 111 -0.72 -4.35 -6.02
CA GLY A 111 -0.04 -5.65 -6.04
C GLY A 111 -0.24 -6.40 -7.36
N ILE A 112 -1.46 -6.39 -7.90
CA ILE A 112 -1.76 -7.03 -9.20
C ILE A 112 -0.91 -6.41 -10.32
N ALA A 113 -0.90 -5.09 -10.46
CA ALA A 113 -0.17 -4.42 -11.53
C ALA A 113 1.34 -4.69 -11.42
N ILE A 114 1.92 -4.54 -10.22
CA ILE A 114 3.36 -4.76 -10.02
C ILE A 114 3.73 -6.23 -10.28
N ARG A 115 2.94 -7.19 -9.78
CA ARG A 115 3.19 -8.62 -10.00
C ARG A 115 3.12 -8.98 -11.47
N ASP A 116 2.06 -8.57 -12.16
CA ASP A 116 1.89 -8.87 -13.58
C ASP A 116 3.01 -8.24 -14.41
N TYR A 117 3.42 -7.01 -14.11
CA TYR A 117 4.56 -6.37 -14.75
C TYR A 117 5.86 -7.15 -14.52
N LEU A 118 6.16 -7.56 -13.28
CA LEU A 118 7.37 -8.33 -12.94
C LEU A 118 7.43 -9.66 -13.70
N LEU A 119 6.31 -10.37 -13.82
CA LEU A 119 6.24 -11.66 -14.50
C LEU A 119 6.24 -11.52 -16.02
N VAL A 120 5.47 -10.58 -16.58
CA VAL A 120 5.39 -10.38 -18.04
C VAL A 120 6.72 -9.92 -18.62
N THR A 121 7.43 -9.02 -17.93
CA THR A 121 8.75 -8.54 -18.37
C THR A 121 9.89 -9.48 -17.97
N ARG A 122 9.59 -10.58 -17.24
CA ARG A 122 10.59 -11.47 -16.65
C ARG A 122 11.65 -10.74 -15.83
N ALA A 123 11.24 -9.63 -15.18
CA ALA A 123 12.14 -8.78 -14.43
C ALA A 123 12.81 -9.50 -13.25
N VAL A 124 12.18 -10.54 -12.69
CA VAL A 124 12.68 -11.32 -11.54
C VAL A 124 12.45 -12.81 -11.74
N ASP A 125 13.15 -13.63 -10.95
CA ASP A 125 12.88 -15.07 -10.84
C ASP A 125 11.45 -15.29 -10.30
N PRO A 126 10.55 -15.91 -11.08
CA PRO A 126 9.17 -16.09 -10.67
C PRO A 126 9.02 -17.07 -9.50
N VAL A 127 9.89 -18.08 -9.40
CA VAL A 127 9.83 -19.08 -8.32
C VAL A 127 10.29 -18.48 -7.02
N GLN A 128 11.39 -17.71 -7.05
CA GLN A 128 11.83 -16.98 -5.87
C GLN A 128 10.77 -15.97 -5.43
N LEU A 129 10.22 -15.19 -6.35
CA LEU A 129 9.18 -14.20 -6.04
C LEU A 129 8.00 -14.85 -5.32
N GLU A 130 7.43 -15.93 -5.87
CA GLU A 130 6.28 -16.60 -5.24
C GLU A 130 6.60 -17.21 -3.87
N ARG A 131 7.83 -17.69 -3.64
CA ARG A 131 8.25 -18.14 -2.31
C ARG A 131 8.31 -16.99 -1.32
N GLU A 132 8.86 -15.84 -1.72
CA GLU A 132 8.92 -14.64 -0.88
C GLU A 132 7.52 -14.12 -0.53
N ARG A 133 6.60 -14.12 -1.50
CA ARG A 133 5.19 -13.78 -1.28
C ARG A 133 4.54 -14.70 -0.25
N MET A 134 4.70 -16.02 -0.39
CA MET A 134 4.17 -17.00 0.57
C MET A 134 4.72 -16.81 1.98
N ILE A 135 6.02 -16.52 2.10
CA ILE A 135 6.66 -16.26 3.41
C ILE A 135 6.09 -14.98 4.02
N HIS A 136 6.07 -13.87 3.26
CA HIS A 136 5.68 -12.57 3.78
C HIS A 136 4.19 -12.53 4.14
N MET A 137 3.31 -12.94 3.23
CA MET A 137 1.86 -12.97 3.47
C MET A 137 1.49 -13.99 4.56
N GLY A 138 2.23 -15.10 4.67
CA GLY A 138 2.01 -16.10 5.72
C GLY A 138 2.45 -15.64 7.11
N GLY A 139 3.43 -14.72 7.18
CA GLY A 139 3.85 -14.06 8.42
C GLY A 139 2.86 -12.99 8.89
N GLY A 140 2.13 -12.38 7.95
CA GLY A 140 1.16 -11.35 8.23
C GLY A 140 1.78 -10.01 8.66
N PHE A 141 0.95 -9.14 9.22
CA PHE A 141 1.35 -7.87 9.80
C PHE A 141 0.40 -7.52 10.94
N ASP A 142 0.95 -7.24 12.11
CA ASP A 142 0.21 -6.74 13.27
C ASP A 142 0.63 -5.29 13.50
N GLN A 143 -0.34 -4.40 13.68
CA GLN A 143 -0.05 -3.01 13.97
C GLN A 143 0.19 -2.84 15.47
N ASP A 144 1.32 -2.26 15.88
CA ASP A 144 1.63 -1.98 17.30
C ASP A 144 0.72 -0.90 17.95
N TYR A 145 -0.31 -0.45 17.25
CA TYR A 145 -1.17 0.66 17.63
C TYR A 145 -2.62 0.19 17.79
N ASP A 146 -3.02 -0.13 19.02
CA ASP A 146 -4.38 -0.58 19.35
C ASP A 146 -5.42 0.57 19.40
N GLU A 147 -5.00 1.81 19.09
CA GLU A 147 -5.84 2.99 19.21
C GLU A 147 -6.08 3.69 17.87
N MET A 148 -7.36 3.94 17.56
CA MET A 148 -7.82 4.52 16.30
C MET A 148 -7.03 5.76 15.84
N LEU A 149 -6.77 6.73 16.72
CA LEU A 149 -6.00 7.93 16.33
C LEU A 149 -4.55 7.61 15.92
N ARG A 150 -3.93 6.63 16.58
CA ARG A 150 -2.59 6.17 16.21
C ARG A 150 -2.64 5.38 14.91
N SER A 151 -3.68 4.58 14.67
CA SER A 151 -3.86 3.87 13.39
C SER A 151 -4.06 4.85 12.23
N VAL A 152 -4.92 5.86 12.38
CA VAL A 152 -5.12 6.92 11.36
C VAL A 152 -3.82 7.70 11.12
N ALA A 153 -3.08 8.05 12.19
CA ALA A 153 -1.78 8.71 12.07
C ALA A 153 -0.76 7.81 11.33
N TYR A 154 -0.68 6.53 11.69
CA TYR A 154 0.21 5.56 11.04
C TYR A 154 -0.06 5.44 9.55
N VAL A 155 -1.32 5.21 9.16
CA VAL A 155 -1.68 5.08 7.74
C VAL A 155 -1.40 6.40 7.01
N SER A 156 -1.65 7.57 7.62
CA SER A 156 -1.29 8.87 7.01
C SER A 156 0.20 8.97 6.62
N PHE A 157 1.10 8.49 7.48
CA PHE A 157 2.54 8.49 7.20
C PHE A 157 2.95 7.39 6.25
N GLN A 158 2.34 6.21 6.36
CA GLN A 158 2.64 5.07 5.51
C GLN A 158 2.28 5.36 4.05
N GLU A 159 1.10 5.93 3.78
CA GLU A 159 0.64 6.35 2.44
C GLU A 159 1.56 7.41 1.80
N LEU A 160 2.11 8.31 2.62
CA LEU A 160 3.12 9.25 2.14
C LEU A 160 4.44 8.53 1.77
N ALA A 161 4.85 7.56 2.59
CA ALA A 161 6.09 6.82 2.39
C ALA A 161 6.03 5.92 1.16
N THR A 162 4.95 5.18 0.94
CA THR A 162 4.69 4.35 -0.23
C THR A 162 4.62 5.18 -1.50
N ARG A 163 3.90 6.30 -1.50
CA ARG A 163 3.90 7.27 -2.61
C ARG A 163 5.32 7.67 -3.03
N ILE A 164 6.17 8.01 -2.06
CA ILE A 164 7.57 8.40 -2.31
C ILE A 164 8.36 7.19 -2.84
N SER A 165 8.18 6.02 -2.23
CA SER A 165 8.83 4.77 -2.65
C SER A 165 8.51 4.44 -4.10
N HIS A 166 7.23 4.32 -4.46
CA HIS A 166 6.77 4.02 -5.82
C HIS A 166 7.31 5.01 -6.85
N ARG A 167 7.23 6.32 -6.56
CA ARG A 167 7.73 7.35 -7.47
C ARG A 167 9.24 7.27 -7.69
N ASN A 168 10.02 7.00 -6.63
CA ASN A 168 11.47 6.90 -6.72
C ASN A 168 11.90 5.60 -7.41
N THR A 169 11.28 4.48 -7.06
CA THR A 169 11.51 3.17 -7.70
C THR A 169 11.22 3.26 -9.20
N GLY A 170 10.08 3.83 -9.59
CA GLY A 170 9.71 3.99 -11.00
C GLY A 170 10.80 4.70 -11.82
N LYS A 171 11.24 5.87 -11.37
CA LYS A 171 12.34 6.60 -12.03
C LYS A 171 13.66 5.84 -12.04
N PHE A 172 13.96 5.12 -10.96
CA PHE A 172 15.21 4.40 -10.82
C PHE A 172 15.30 3.19 -11.76
N THR A 173 14.15 2.59 -12.13
CA THR A 173 14.13 1.46 -13.06
C THR A 173 14.65 1.80 -14.46
N GLN A 174 14.55 3.06 -14.88
CA GLN A 174 14.79 3.52 -16.26
C GLN A 174 13.96 2.79 -17.32
N ASP A 175 12.86 2.12 -16.91
CA ASP A 175 11.87 1.55 -17.82
C ASP A 175 10.64 2.47 -17.86
N PRO A 176 10.28 3.05 -19.02
CA PRO A 176 9.13 3.93 -19.14
C PRO A 176 7.79 3.25 -18.79
N TYR A 177 7.64 1.94 -19.03
CA TYR A 177 6.42 1.21 -18.66
C TYR A 177 6.32 1.08 -17.14
N CYS A 178 7.43 0.73 -16.47
CA CYS A 178 7.47 0.65 -15.01
C CYS A 178 7.24 2.01 -14.35
N GLU A 179 7.88 3.06 -14.88
CA GLU A 179 7.72 4.42 -14.37
C GLU A 179 6.26 4.87 -14.49
N GLN A 180 5.60 4.60 -15.62
CA GLN A 180 4.20 4.95 -15.83
C GLN A 180 3.27 4.18 -14.88
N MET A 181 3.49 2.88 -14.69
CA MET A 181 2.75 2.05 -13.74
C MET A 181 2.89 2.56 -12.30
N LEU A 182 4.12 2.74 -11.82
CA LEU A 182 4.36 3.19 -10.45
C LEU A 182 3.93 4.65 -10.22
N ALA A 183 3.99 5.49 -11.25
CA ALA A 183 3.43 6.85 -11.19
C ALA A 183 1.90 6.85 -11.08
N ARG A 184 1.22 5.83 -11.61
CA ARG A 184 -0.22 5.65 -11.45
C ARG A 184 -0.56 5.20 -10.03
N ILE A 185 0.14 4.19 -9.50
CA ILE A 185 -0.02 3.74 -8.11
C ILE A 185 0.24 4.90 -7.14
N ALA A 186 1.33 5.65 -7.33
CA ALA A 186 1.63 6.82 -6.51
C ALA A 186 0.59 7.97 -6.59
N GLN A 187 -0.33 7.96 -7.58
CA GLN A 187 -1.47 8.88 -7.59
C GLN A 187 -2.58 8.43 -6.65
N ASP A 188 -2.86 7.12 -6.57
CA ASP A 188 -3.84 6.56 -5.65
C ASP A 188 -3.38 6.79 -4.19
N GLU A 189 -2.14 6.44 -3.87
CA GLU A 189 -1.47 6.67 -2.57
C GLU A 189 -1.52 8.15 -2.15
N ASN A 190 -1.42 9.07 -3.11
CA ASN A 190 -1.58 10.50 -2.82
C ASN A 190 -3.01 10.86 -2.42
N LEU A 191 -4.02 10.25 -3.04
CA LEU A 191 -5.42 10.48 -2.70
C LEU A 191 -5.77 9.87 -1.34
N HIS A 192 -5.26 8.68 -1.04
CA HIS A 192 -5.38 8.03 0.27
C HIS A 192 -4.68 8.83 1.37
N MET A 193 -3.44 9.28 1.13
CA MET A 193 -2.74 10.18 2.05
C MET A 193 -3.54 11.46 2.30
N VAL A 194 -4.14 12.06 1.27
CA VAL A 194 -4.98 13.26 1.45
C VAL A 194 -6.21 12.97 2.31
N PHE A 195 -6.85 11.81 2.12
CA PHE A 195 -7.97 11.38 2.96
C PHE A 195 -7.57 11.32 4.43
N TYR A 196 -6.54 10.54 4.76
CA TYR A 196 -6.10 10.34 6.15
C TYR A 196 -5.52 11.62 6.78
N ARG A 197 -4.79 12.44 6.00
CA ARG A 197 -4.30 13.75 6.46
C ARG A 197 -5.44 14.69 6.82
N ASN A 198 -6.48 14.78 5.99
CA ASN A 198 -7.63 15.65 6.26
C ASN A 198 -8.40 15.17 7.50
N LEU A 199 -8.56 13.85 7.65
CA LEU A 199 -9.15 13.23 8.84
C LEU A 199 -8.33 13.54 10.11
N MET A 200 -7.00 13.46 10.05
CA MET A 200 -6.13 13.88 11.16
C MET A 200 -6.25 15.37 11.48
N GLY A 201 -6.42 16.22 10.46
CA GLY A 201 -6.71 17.64 10.65
C GLY A 201 -8.01 17.87 11.44
N ALA A 202 -9.09 17.18 11.07
CA ALA A 202 -10.34 17.27 11.81
C ALA A 202 -10.22 16.69 13.24
N ALA A 203 -9.45 15.62 13.43
CA ALA A 203 -9.17 15.06 14.75
C ALA A 203 -8.38 16.04 15.64
N LEU A 204 -7.53 16.90 15.07
CA LEU A 204 -6.87 17.98 15.81
C LEU A 204 -7.84 19.08 16.25
N ASP A 205 -8.89 19.36 15.46
CA ASP A 205 -9.93 20.33 15.84
C ASP A 205 -10.83 19.79 16.97
N VAL A 206 -11.15 18.49 16.94
CA VAL A 206 -12.01 17.81 17.92
C VAL A 206 -11.29 17.55 19.25
N ALA A 207 -10.09 16.96 19.19
CA ALA A 207 -9.36 16.50 20.37
C ALA A 207 -7.84 16.76 20.23
N PRO A 208 -7.40 18.02 20.23
CA PRO A 208 -6.03 18.39 19.85
C PRO A 208 -4.95 17.71 20.68
N THR A 209 -5.15 17.57 21.99
CA THR A 209 -4.16 16.93 22.87
C THR A 209 -3.99 15.44 22.55
N GLN A 210 -5.09 14.69 22.46
CA GLN A 210 -5.05 13.24 22.16
C GLN A 210 -4.48 13.01 20.76
N THR A 211 -4.93 13.80 19.78
CA THR A 211 -4.49 13.68 18.40
C THR A 211 -3.00 14.04 18.24
N LEU A 212 -2.52 15.09 18.90
CA LEU A 212 -1.09 15.44 18.88
C LEU A 212 -0.21 14.38 19.53
N GLN A 213 -0.67 13.75 20.61
CA GLN A 213 0.03 12.63 21.24
C GLN A 213 0.10 11.42 20.29
N ALA A 214 -1.01 11.08 19.62
CA ALA A 214 -1.01 10.00 18.64
C ALA A 214 -0.05 10.25 17.47
N ILE A 215 -0.04 11.48 16.93
CA ILE A 215 0.92 11.88 15.88
C ILE A 215 2.36 11.73 16.37
N ARG A 216 2.68 12.27 17.56
CA ARG A 216 4.02 12.15 18.15
C ARG A 216 4.42 10.69 18.26
N ASP A 217 3.58 9.86 18.86
CA ASP A 217 3.87 8.46 19.14
C ASP A 217 4.19 7.70 17.84
N VAL A 218 3.41 7.93 16.79
CA VAL A 218 3.66 7.31 15.48
C VAL A 218 4.94 7.85 14.84
N VAL A 219 5.12 9.17 14.78
CA VAL A 219 6.29 9.77 14.12
C VAL A 219 7.61 9.33 14.76
N THR A 220 7.66 9.23 16.09
CA THR A 220 8.89 8.85 16.79
C THR A 220 9.21 7.36 16.71
N ASN A 221 8.23 6.53 16.36
CA ASN A 221 8.37 5.06 16.34
C ASN A 221 7.99 4.44 15.00
N PHE A 222 7.87 5.25 13.93
CA PHE A 222 7.36 4.78 12.65
C PHE A 222 8.25 3.68 12.08
N GLN A 223 7.62 2.57 11.69
CA GLN A 223 8.24 1.49 10.95
C GLN A 223 7.45 1.24 9.68
N MET A 224 8.15 1.10 8.56
CA MET A 224 7.53 0.68 7.30
C MET A 224 6.84 -0.66 7.50
N PRO A 225 5.63 -0.90 6.97
CA PRO A 225 4.94 -2.17 7.15
C PRO A 225 5.74 -3.35 6.55
N GLY A 226 6.57 -3.09 5.54
CA GLY A 226 7.53 -4.06 4.99
C GLY A 226 8.74 -4.37 5.88
N HIS A 227 8.87 -3.83 7.09
CA HIS A 227 10.01 -4.10 7.99
C HIS A 227 10.13 -5.59 8.40
N THR A 228 9.03 -6.34 8.30
CA THR A 228 8.99 -7.79 8.53
C THR A 228 9.39 -8.62 7.31
N ILE A 229 9.65 -8.01 6.15
CA ILE A 229 10.17 -8.70 4.97
C ILE A 229 11.52 -9.33 5.33
N GLN A 230 11.71 -10.60 4.93
CA GLN A 230 12.94 -11.32 5.23
C GLN A 230 14.16 -10.56 4.69
N ASP A 231 15.16 -10.38 5.56
CA ASP A 231 16.41 -9.66 5.28
C ASP A 231 16.24 -8.17 4.90
N PHE A 232 15.10 -7.53 5.23
CA PHE A 232 14.79 -6.14 4.83
C PHE A 232 15.94 -5.14 5.05
N GLY A 233 16.58 -5.14 6.21
CA GLY A 233 17.70 -4.21 6.51
C GLY A 233 19.01 -4.52 5.80
N ARG A 234 19.10 -5.61 5.03
CA ARG A 234 20.29 -6.07 4.30
C ARG A 234 20.04 -6.22 2.79
N ARG A 235 18.81 -6.00 2.33
CA ARG A 235 18.41 -6.05 0.92
C ARG A 235 18.90 -4.84 0.13
#